data_AF-A0AAD7EYC1-F1
#
_entry.id   AF-A0AAD7EYC1-F1
#
_cell.length_a   1.000
_cell.length_b   1.000
_cell.length_c   1.000
_cell.angle_alpha   90.00
_cell.angle_beta   90.00
_cell.angle_gamma   90.00
#
_symmetry.space_group_name_H-M   'P 1'
#
loop_
_entity.id
_entity.type
_entity.pdbx_description
1 polymer ?
#
loop_
_entity_poly.entity_id
_entity_poly.type
_entity_poly.pdbx_seq_one_letter_code
_entity_poly.pdbx_strand_id
1 'polypeptide(L)'
;MADDIAGVNINSGKSCSWWSANIGISSAIHPAWHTAKNHFIVVNPWDDSASAAEIAASQTKFQDSQAAIIKWILGPNAGLYSNEGDIFEPSFQKTFYGPNYTKLSAIKTKYNPKDLFIVTAGMGSERWHTTGTCTL
;
A
#
# COMPACT_ATOMS: atom_id res chain seq x y z
N MET A 1 -1.83 -21.68 -2.91
CA MET A 1 -2.34 -20.30 -3.07
C MET A 1 -1.37 -19.32 -2.45
N ALA A 2 -0.29 -19.05 -3.19
CA ALA A 2 0.46 -17.83 -3.03
C ALA A 2 -0.01 -16.95 -4.18
N ASP A 3 -0.50 -15.76 -3.87
CA ASP A 3 -1.10 -14.87 -4.84
C ASP A 3 -0.40 -13.51 -4.74
N ASP A 4 -0.24 -12.82 -5.87
CA ASP A 4 0.09 -11.40 -5.85
C ASP A 4 -1.21 -10.61 -5.73
N ILE A 5 -1.33 -9.83 -4.65
CA ILE A 5 -2.54 -9.16 -4.22
C ILE A 5 -2.27 -7.66 -4.22
N ALA A 6 -3.12 -6.92 -4.93
CA ALA A 6 -3.19 -5.47 -4.82
C ALA A 6 -4.60 -5.06 -4.40
N GLY A 7 -4.73 -4.70 -3.12
CA GLY A 7 -5.90 -4.15 -2.46
C GLY A 7 -5.92 -2.64 -2.64
N VAL A 8 -6.91 -2.18 -3.40
CA VAL A 8 -6.99 -0.82 -3.90
C VAL A 8 -8.35 -0.21 -3.56
N ASN A 9 -8.35 0.94 -2.88
CA ASN A 9 -9.59 1.60 -2.45
C ASN A 9 -10.10 2.58 -3.51
N ILE A 10 -11.38 2.48 -3.88
CA ILE A 10 -12.02 3.46 -4.77
C ILE A 10 -12.62 4.59 -3.94
N ASN A 11 -12.21 5.80 -4.30
CA ASN A 11 -12.74 7.01 -3.71
C ASN A 11 -13.71 7.69 -4.69
N SER A 12 -14.91 7.12 -4.90
CA SER A 12 -15.90 7.70 -5.81
C SER A 12 -16.77 8.76 -5.12
N GLY A 13 -16.19 9.95 -4.95
CA GLY A 13 -16.92 11.20 -4.72
C GLY A 13 -17.42 11.45 -3.29
N LYS A 14 -17.41 12.73 -2.91
CA LYS A 14 -17.85 13.25 -1.61
C LYS A 14 -19.19 12.64 -1.20
N SER A 15 -19.22 11.86 -0.11
CA SER A 15 -20.49 11.46 0.51
C SER A 15 -21.09 12.65 1.26
N CYS A 16 -22.42 12.72 1.30
CA CYS A 16 -23.17 13.68 2.09
C CYS A 16 -22.63 13.76 3.53
N SER A 17 -22.52 14.99 4.02
CA SER A 17 -21.79 15.47 5.21
C SER A 17 -22.24 14.93 6.58
N TRP A 18 -22.97 13.82 6.65
CA TRP A 18 -23.63 13.34 7.86
C TRP A 18 -23.08 12.00 8.40
N TRP A 19 -22.24 11.26 7.66
CA TRP A 19 -21.89 9.86 8.00
C TRP A 19 -20.50 9.57 8.56
N SER A 20 -19.59 10.54 8.62
CA SER A 20 -18.21 10.28 9.06
C SER A 20 -17.93 10.84 10.45
N ALA A 21 -18.58 10.26 11.46
CA ALA A 21 -18.39 10.56 12.88
C ALA A 21 -16.93 10.40 13.37
N ASN A 22 -16.05 9.83 12.54
CA ASN A 22 -14.65 9.56 12.86
C ASN A 22 -13.64 10.50 12.18
N ILE A 23 -14.07 11.50 11.38
CA ILE A 23 -13.14 12.43 10.68
C ILE A 23 -12.27 13.26 11.65
N GLY A 24 -12.72 13.46 12.89
CA GLY A 24 -11.98 14.17 13.93
C GLY A 24 -11.15 13.28 14.85
N ILE A 25 -11.18 11.95 14.69
CA ILE A 25 -10.41 11.04 15.54
C ILE A 25 -8.96 11.02 15.08
N SER A 26 -8.03 11.29 16.00
CA SER A 26 -6.60 11.14 15.70
C SER A 26 -6.25 9.66 15.60
N SER A 27 -6.08 9.17 14.37
CA SER A 27 -5.72 7.79 14.05
C SER A 27 -4.67 7.74 12.94
N ALA A 28 -3.98 6.61 12.84
CA ALA A 28 -3.01 6.34 11.77
C ALA A 28 -3.65 5.90 10.45
N ILE A 29 -4.96 5.65 10.42
CA ILE A 29 -5.71 5.20 9.24
C ILE A 29 -5.54 6.20 8.08
N HIS A 30 -5.26 5.69 6.88
CA HIS A 30 -5.14 6.52 5.69
C HIS A 30 -6.45 7.29 5.45
N PRO A 31 -6.41 8.63 5.25
CA PRO A 31 -7.63 9.43 5.08
C PRO A 31 -8.58 9.00 3.95
N ALA A 32 -8.08 8.28 2.93
CA ALA A 32 -8.90 7.76 1.84
C ALA A 32 -9.99 6.81 2.34
N TRP A 33 -9.76 6.11 3.46
CA TRP A 33 -10.75 5.22 4.08
C TRP A 33 -12.00 5.96 4.58
N HIS A 34 -11.89 7.24 4.93
CA HIS A 34 -13.05 8.00 5.44
C HIS A 34 -14.07 8.36 4.35
N THR A 35 -13.65 8.34 3.09
CA THR A 35 -14.49 8.69 1.94
C THR A 35 -14.62 7.55 0.93
N ALA A 36 -13.84 6.48 1.09
CA ALA A 36 -13.92 5.28 0.26
C ALA A 36 -15.32 4.66 0.37
N LYS A 37 -15.87 4.28 -0.78
CA LYS A 37 -17.16 3.57 -0.86
C LYS A 37 -16.99 2.09 -1.13
N ASN A 38 -15.86 1.72 -1.72
CA ASN A 38 -15.56 0.36 -2.13
C ASN A 38 -14.08 0.07 -1.93
N HIS A 39 -13.78 -1.19 -1.66
CA HIS A 39 -12.45 -1.77 -1.62
C HIS A 39 -12.38 -2.85 -2.69
N PHE A 40 -11.40 -2.79 -3.58
CA PHE A 40 -11.21 -3.76 -4.66
C PHE A 40 -9.90 -4.47 -4.46
N ILE A 41 -9.88 -5.76 -4.77
CA ILE A 41 -8.67 -6.55 -4.73
C ILE A 41 -8.45 -7.09 -6.13
N VAL A 42 -7.27 -6.84 -6.68
CA VAL A 42 -6.80 -7.46 -7.92
C VAL A 42 -5.80 -8.53 -7.55
N VAL A 43 -6.06 -9.73 -8.05
CA VAL A 43 -5.26 -10.91 -7.73
C VAL A 43 -4.74 -11.51 -9.03
N ASN A 44 -3.43 -11.77 -9.08
CA ASN A 44 -2.79 -12.53 -10.15
C ASN A 44 -2.35 -13.89 -9.59
N PRO A 45 -3.21 -14.91 -9.66
CA PRO A 45 -2.87 -16.24 -9.18
C PRO A 45 -1.90 -16.94 -10.14
N TRP A 46 -1.14 -17.88 -9.61
CA TRP A 46 -0.35 -18.85 -10.37
C TRP A 46 -0.64 -20.27 -9.90
N ASP A 47 -0.27 -21.24 -10.74
CA ASP A 47 -0.42 -22.67 -10.42
C ASP A 47 0.65 -23.11 -9.40
N ASP A 48 0.31 -24.05 -8.51
CA ASP A 48 1.28 -24.58 -7.52
C ASP A 48 2.46 -25.32 -8.18
N SER A 49 2.32 -25.74 -9.45
CA SER A 49 3.38 -26.33 -10.28
C SER A 49 4.15 -25.31 -11.14
N ALA A 50 3.83 -24.02 -11.03
CA ALA A 50 4.48 -22.96 -11.80
C ALA A 50 5.99 -22.90 -11.51
N SER A 51 6.76 -22.64 -12.56
CA SER A 51 8.19 -22.39 -12.46
C SER A 51 8.47 -21.05 -11.74
N ALA A 52 9.69 -20.91 -11.22
CA ALA A 52 10.12 -19.65 -10.61
C ALA A 52 10.04 -18.46 -11.58
N ALA A 53 10.24 -18.69 -12.89
CA ALA A 53 10.13 -17.65 -13.90
C ALA A 53 8.67 -17.20 -14.10
N GLU A 54 7.72 -18.13 -14.08
CA GLU A 54 6.29 -17.81 -14.17
C GLU A 54 5.80 -17.07 -12.92
N ILE A 55 6.25 -17.48 -11.73
CA ILE A 55 5.96 -16.77 -10.48
C ILE A 55 6.52 -15.34 -10.52
N ALA A 56 7.78 -15.17 -10.92
CA ALA A 56 8.41 -13.85 -11.03
C ALA A 56 7.68 -12.96 -12.05
N ALA A 57 7.24 -13.51 -13.19
CA ALA A 57 6.45 -12.79 -14.17
C ALA A 57 5.06 -12.40 -13.63
N SER A 58 4.44 -13.24 -12.80
CA SER A 58 3.17 -12.91 -12.15
C SER A 58 3.33 -11.76 -11.15
N GLN A 59 4.43 -11.75 -10.39
CA GLN A 59 4.74 -10.72 -9.37
C GLN A 59 4.95 -9.32 -9.95
N THR A 60 5.38 -9.17 -11.21
CA THR A 60 5.54 -7.84 -11.82
C THR A 60 4.34 -7.41 -12.66
N LYS A 61 3.46 -8.35 -12.99
CA LYS A 61 2.31 -8.13 -13.89
C LYS A 61 1.42 -6.98 -13.45
N PHE A 62 1.21 -6.83 -12.14
CA PHE A 62 0.41 -5.74 -11.60
C PHE A 62 1.01 -4.39 -11.99
N GLN A 63 2.27 -4.15 -11.67
CA GLN A 63 2.95 -2.89 -11.98
C GLN A 63 3.09 -2.67 -13.48
N ASP A 64 3.44 -3.72 -14.22
CA ASP A 64 3.77 -3.62 -15.65
C ASP A 64 2.55 -3.32 -16.52
N SER A 65 1.35 -3.78 -16.11
CA SER A 65 0.18 -3.77 -17.02
C SER A 65 -1.15 -3.32 -16.39
N GLN A 66 -1.32 -3.41 -15.07
CA GLN A 66 -2.62 -3.19 -14.41
C GLN A 66 -2.66 -1.90 -13.59
N ALA A 67 -1.53 -1.51 -12.99
CA ALA A 67 -1.47 -0.39 -12.05
C ALA A 67 -1.95 0.93 -12.66
N ALA A 68 -1.62 1.20 -13.94
CA ALA A 68 -1.99 2.43 -14.62
C ALA A 68 -3.53 2.57 -14.79
N ILE A 69 -4.19 1.53 -15.31
CA ILE A 69 -5.65 1.56 -15.51
C ILE A 69 -6.39 1.60 -14.18
N ILE A 70 -5.89 0.88 -13.17
CA ILE A 70 -6.46 0.88 -11.82
C ILE A 70 -6.33 2.27 -11.20
N LYS A 71 -5.13 2.87 -11.18
CA LYS A 71 -4.90 4.23 -10.67
C LYS A 71 -5.79 5.26 -11.39
N TRP A 72 -6.02 5.09 -12.69
CA TRP A 72 -6.93 5.94 -13.47
C TRP A 72 -8.40 5.82 -13.03
N ILE A 73 -8.93 4.60 -12.84
CA ILE A 73 -10.32 4.36 -12.41
C ILE A 73 -10.61 4.99 -11.05
N LEU A 74 -9.64 4.97 -10.13
CA LEU A 74 -9.85 5.37 -8.73
C LEU A 74 -9.66 6.87 -8.51
N GLY A 75 -8.91 7.49 -9.39
CA GLY A 75 -8.52 8.89 -9.28
C GLY A 75 -7.40 9.16 -8.27
N PRO A 76 -6.93 10.41 -8.21
CA PRO A 76 -5.70 10.79 -7.51
C PRO A 76 -5.79 10.77 -5.98
N ASN A 77 -7.00 10.64 -5.42
CA ASN A 77 -7.27 10.64 -3.98
C ASN A 77 -7.49 9.23 -3.42
N ALA A 78 -7.25 8.20 -4.23
CA ALA A 78 -7.29 6.82 -3.80
C ALA A 78 -6.11 6.48 -2.88
N GLY A 79 -6.32 5.52 -1.99
CA GLY A 79 -5.28 4.91 -1.18
C GLY A 79 -5.28 3.39 -1.39
N LEU A 80 -4.16 2.75 -1.12
CA LEU A 80 -4.04 1.30 -1.14
C LEU A 80 -4.01 0.76 0.29
N TYR A 81 -4.56 -0.44 0.46
CA TYR A 81 -4.53 -1.12 1.74
C TYR A 81 -3.21 -1.88 1.88
N SER A 82 -2.34 -1.45 2.79
CA SER A 82 -0.98 -2.00 2.94
C SER A 82 -0.92 -3.50 3.20
N ASN A 83 -1.93 -4.09 3.85
CA ASN A 83 -1.90 -5.51 4.21
C ASN A 83 -2.19 -6.43 3.02
N GLU A 84 -2.76 -5.89 1.95
CA GLU A 84 -3.10 -6.60 0.72
C GLU A 84 -2.50 -5.86 -0.48
N GLY A 85 -1.50 -5.02 -0.26
CA GLY A 85 -0.90 -4.18 -1.30
C GLY A 85 0.34 -4.84 -1.90
N ASP A 86 0.63 -4.49 -3.15
CA ASP A 86 1.87 -4.90 -3.80
C ASP A 86 3.08 -4.30 -3.06
N ILE A 87 3.98 -5.18 -2.61
CA ILE A 87 5.21 -4.83 -1.90
C ILE A 87 6.20 -4.02 -2.76
N PHE A 88 6.04 -4.04 -4.08
CA PHE A 88 6.84 -3.30 -5.04
C PHE A 88 6.27 -1.92 -5.41
N GLU A 89 5.19 -1.47 -4.76
CA GLU A 89 4.60 -0.15 -5.04
C GLU A 89 5.63 0.97 -4.83
N PRO A 90 6.08 1.65 -5.90
CA PRO A 90 7.21 2.57 -5.82
C PRO A 90 6.90 3.83 -4.99
N SER A 91 5.62 4.17 -4.83
CA SER A 91 5.16 5.32 -4.05
C SER A 91 4.47 4.92 -2.75
N PHE A 92 4.89 3.81 -2.13
CA PHE A 92 4.27 3.22 -0.93
C PHE A 92 4.02 4.23 0.20
N GLN A 93 4.91 5.21 0.41
CA GLN A 93 4.73 6.25 1.44
C GLN A 93 3.42 7.00 1.24
N LYS A 94 3.10 7.33 -0.02
CA LYS A 94 1.88 8.04 -0.40
C LYS A 94 0.70 7.09 -0.49
N THR A 95 0.84 5.93 -1.13
CA THR A 95 -0.28 5.04 -1.42
C THR A 95 -0.80 4.31 -0.18
N PHE A 96 0.08 3.87 0.72
CA PHE A 96 -0.32 3.13 1.93
C PHE A 96 -0.58 4.03 3.13
N TYR A 97 0.21 5.09 3.31
CA TYR A 97 0.15 5.92 4.51
C TYR A 97 -0.33 7.35 4.24
N GLY A 98 -0.22 7.83 3.01
CA GLY A 98 -0.67 9.15 2.60
C GLY A 98 -0.08 10.28 3.46
N PRO A 99 -0.88 11.29 3.82
CA PRO A 99 -0.43 12.41 4.66
C PRO A 99 0.10 12.01 6.04
N ASN A 100 -0.24 10.82 6.53
CA ASN A 100 0.20 10.36 7.85
C ASN A 100 1.67 9.90 7.86
N TYR A 101 2.29 9.66 6.69
CA TYR A 101 3.62 9.06 6.58
C TYR A 101 4.67 9.80 7.42
N THR A 102 4.74 11.14 7.29
CA THR A 102 5.73 11.96 8.00
C THR A 102 5.63 11.79 9.52
N LYS A 103 4.42 11.80 10.07
CA LYS A 103 4.20 11.63 11.51
C LYS A 103 4.52 10.21 11.96
N LEU A 104 4.12 9.20 11.18
CA LEU A 104 4.39 7.80 11.49
C LEU A 104 5.89 7.47 11.42
N SER A 105 6.60 8.03 10.44
CA SER A 105 8.06 7.92 10.31
C SER A 105 8.78 8.59 11.49
N ALA A 106 8.33 9.78 11.93
CA ALA A 106 8.87 10.41 13.14
C ALA A 106 8.66 9.57 14.41
N ILE A 107 7.48 8.96 14.57
CA ILE A 107 7.19 8.03 15.67
C ILE A 107 8.10 6.80 15.59
N LYS A 108 8.27 6.22 14.40
CA LYS A 108 9.16 5.09 14.16
C LYS A 108 10.60 5.41 14.58
N THR A 109 11.14 6.56 14.14
CA THR A 109 12.50 7.00 14.52
C THR A 109 12.63 7.22 16.02
N LYS A 110 11.60 7.76 16.69
CA LYS A 110 11.61 7.95 18.15
C LYS A 110 11.72 6.64 18.92
N TYR A 111 10.94 5.62 18.54
CA TYR A 111 10.84 4.38 19.31
C TYR A 111 11.76 3.25 18.80
N ASN A 112 12.21 3.33 17.55
CA ASN A 112 13.12 2.37 16.94
C ASN A 112 14.25 3.09 16.16
N PRO A 113 15.10 3.87 16.84
CA PRO A 113 16.12 4.71 16.19
C PRO A 113 17.22 3.92 15.48
N LYS A 114 17.37 2.63 15.81
CA LYS A 114 18.37 1.73 15.19
C LYS A 114 17.79 0.86 14.08
N ASP A 115 16.54 1.09 13.70
CA ASP A 115 15.88 0.32 12.65
C ASP A 115 15.93 -1.22 12.88
N LEU A 116 15.75 -1.68 14.12
CA LEU A 116 15.75 -3.13 14.43
C LEU A 116 14.57 -3.89 13.77
N PHE A 117 13.43 -3.22 13.61
CA PHE A 117 12.26 -3.77 12.93
C PHE A 117 12.09 -3.11 11.57
N ILE A 118 12.28 -3.85 10.49
CA ILE A 118 12.11 -3.38 9.11
C ILE A 118 11.19 -4.36 8.39
N VAL A 119 10.30 -3.82 7.56
CA VAL A 119 9.45 -4.58 6.66
C VAL A 119 9.44 -3.87 5.31
N THR A 120 9.36 -4.63 4.22
CA THR A 120 9.25 -4.07 2.86
C THR A 120 8.03 -3.15 2.77
N ALA A 121 8.20 -1.98 2.15
CA ALA A 121 7.18 -0.92 2.08
C ALA A 121 6.62 -0.46 3.46
N GLY A 122 7.39 -0.67 4.53
CA GLY A 122 7.14 -0.18 5.87
C GLY A 122 7.65 1.25 6.09
N MET A 123 7.17 1.93 7.13
CA MET A 123 7.71 3.25 7.49
C MET A 123 9.21 3.20 7.73
N GLY A 124 9.98 3.94 6.92
CA GLY A 124 11.43 4.01 7.01
C GLY A 124 12.19 2.92 6.26
N SER A 125 11.50 2.01 5.56
CA SER A 125 12.16 0.97 4.76
C SER A 125 12.98 1.54 3.59
N GLU A 126 12.69 2.76 3.14
CA GLU A 126 13.44 3.49 2.13
C GLU A 126 14.86 3.85 2.52
N ARG A 127 15.24 3.68 3.80
CA ARG A 127 16.64 3.82 4.25
C ARG A 127 17.46 2.55 4.06
N TRP A 128 16.81 1.47 3.61
CA TRP A 128 17.36 0.13 3.55
C TRP A 128 17.34 -0.41 2.13
N HIS A 129 18.31 -1.28 1.83
CA HIS A 129 18.29 -2.08 0.63
C HIS A 129 17.08 -3.04 0.64
N THR A 130 16.62 -3.49 -0.54
CA THR A 130 15.43 -4.35 -0.70
C THR A 130 15.53 -5.68 0.03
N THR A 131 16.75 -6.16 0.28
CA THR A 131 17.03 -7.37 1.07
C THR A 131 16.88 -7.16 2.58
N GLY A 132 16.78 -5.91 3.06
CA GLY A 132 16.67 -5.56 4.48
C GLY A 132 17.94 -5.79 5.29
N THR A 133 19.07 -6.11 4.65
CA THR A 133 20.32 -6.50 5.32
C THR A 133 21.32 -5.36 5.50
N CYS A 134 21.20 -4.30 4.72
CA CYS A 134 22.11 -3.16 4.70
C CYS A 134 21.34 -1.85 4.51
N THR A 135 21.85 -0.74 5.05
CA THR A 135 21.35 0.62 4.79
C THR A 135 21.83 1.12 3.43
N LEU A 136 21.12 2.09 2.85
CA LEU A 136 21.53 2.81 1.63
C LEU A 136 22.60 3.87 1.87
#